data_AF-A0A971SQM5-F1
#
_entry.id   AF-A0A971SQM5-F1
#
_cell.length_a   1.000
_cell.length_b   1.000
_cell.length_c   1.000
_cell.angle_alpha   90.00
_cell.angle_beta   90.00
_cell.angle_gamma   90.00
#
_symmetry.space_group_name_H-M   'P 1'
#
loop_
_entity.id
_entity.type
_entity.pdbx_description
1 polymer ?
#
loop_
_entity_poly.entity_id
_entity_poly.type
_entity_poly.pdbx_seq_one_letter_code
_entity_poly.pdbx_strand_id
1 'polypeptide(L)'
;MNMDLSNIKVQHNMLGVGTVIEFDSQYITVQFKDKTSKFVYPDAFDKFLKAEDPNVQEAIMADVFSVKQAEEERRQAEIAVRNAEEEKKSADRQNTTSAIKKPRNIEDSFGADYNVAHLARQPILTYKEVEDQFNIKIAGFGRGINITPSTVVLISSVDKKKSGFVYHDRWTADGDYIYSGEGKIGDQKMTSRNRAIVDAAADGKVIHLFVKFSPQEYYYQGVFKLVDHTYENDKDENGNTRKEYKFRLRKVN
;
A
#
# COMPACT_ATOMS: atom_id res chain seq x y z
N MET A 1 23.47 -9.61 27.42
CA MET A 1 24.26 -10.82 27.75
C MET A 1 24.23 -11.69 26.50
N ASN A 2 25.37 -12.11 25.95
CA ASN A 2 25.38 -13.08 24.85
C ASN A 2 24.94 -14.43 25.42
N MET A 3 23.66 -14.78 25.24
CA MET A 3 23.21 -16.15 25.42
C MET A 3 23.76 -16.96 24.24
N ASP A 4 24.56 -17.98 24.54
CA ASP A 4 24.97 -18.95 23.54
C ASP A 4 23.82 -19.95 23.36
N LEU A 5 23.17 -19.92 22.19
CA LEU A 5 22.07 -20.82 21.84
C LEU A 5 22.54 -22.10 21.15
N SER A 6 23.85 -22.35 21.13
CA SER A 6 24.44 -23.56 20.53
C SER A 6 24.05 -24.81 21.31
N ASN A 7 23.76 -25.92 20.60
CA ASN A 7 23.34 -27.22 21.13
C ASN A 7 21.96 -27.27 21.82
N ILE A 8 21.12 -26.26 21.62
CA ILE A 8 19.76 -26.26 22.18
C ILE A 8 18.83 -27.10 21.31
N LYS A 9 17.96 -27.89 21.95
CA LYS A 9 16.90 -28.61 21.26
C LYS A 9 15.69 -27.70 21.03
N VAL A 10 15.21 -27.69 19.81
CA VAL A 10 14.06 -26.91 19.38
C VAL A 10 13.08 -27.80 18.62
N GLN A 11 11.80 -27.50 18.75
CA GLN A 11 10.73 -28.16 18.04
C GLN A 11 10.18 -27.22 16.96
N HIS A 12 10.25 -27.65 15.71
CA HIS A 12 9.61 -26.98 14.59
C HIS A 12 8.24 -27.59 14.32
N ASN A 13 7.25 -26.75 14.04
CA ASN A 13 5.85 -27.18 13.85
C ASN A 13 5.67 -28.25 12.75
N MET A 14 6.52 -28.26 11.71
CA MET A 14 6.43 -29.21 10.58
C MET A 14 7.62 -30.16 10.44
N LEU A 15 8.79 -29.80 10.98
CA LEU A 15 10.04 -30.54 10.75
C LEU A 15 10.43 -31.40 11.96
N GLY A 16 9.63 -31.33 13.04
CA GLY A 16 9.86 -32.08 14.25
C GLY A 16 10.98 -31.49 15.10
N VAL A 17 11.63 -32.35 15.87
CA VAL A 17 12.71 -31.97 16.79
C VAL A 17 14.01 -31.77 16.01
N GLY A 18 14.69 -30.66 16.28
CA GLY A 18 16.00 -30.34 15.75
C GLY A 18 16.92 -29.78 16.83
N THR A 19 18.21 -29.72 16.51
CA THR A 19 19.25 -29.18 17.40
C THR A 19 19.90 -27.98 16.74
N VAL A 20 20.03 -26.87 17.46
CA VAL A 20 20.74 -25.68 16.99
C VAL A 20 22.22 -26.02 16.89
N ILE A 21 22.77 -25.93 15.68
CA ILE A 21 24.18 -26.22 15.38
C ILE A 21 25.01 -24.96 15.19
N GLU A 22 24.39 -23.85 14.81
CA GLU A 22 25.04 -22.55 14.67
C GLU A 22 24.08 -21.44 15.11
N PHE A 23 24.65 -20.40 15.73
CA PHE A 23 23.95 -19.22 16.14
C PHE A 23 24.77 -17.98 15.81
N ASP A 24 24.14 -17.01 15.15
CA ASP A 24 24.64 -15.66 14.96
C ASP A 24 23.60 -14.65 15.49
N SER A 25 23.97 -13.37 15.58
CA SER A 25 23.09 -12.33 16.15
C SER A 25 21.77 -12.10 15.40
N GLN A 26 21.63 -12.63 14.18
CA GLN A 26 20.48 -12.44 13.30
C GLN A 26 19.84 -13.77 12.86
N TYR A 27 20.52 -14.91 13.00
CA TYR A 27 20.07 -16.20 12.49
C TYR A 27 20.51 -17.37 13.37
N ILE A 28 19.71 -18.42 13.33
CA ILE A 28 20.03 -19.75 13.87
C ILE A 28 20.01 -20.79 12.76
N THR A 29 20.94 -21.75 12.80
CA THR A 29 20.91 -22.94 11.94
C THR A 29 20.54 -24.15 12.79
N VAL A 30 19.47 -24.84 12.41
CA VAL A 30 18.96 -26.02 13.12
C VAL A 30 19.15 -27.26 12.26
N GLN A 31 19.75 -28.30 12.83
CA GLN A 31 19.84 -29.65 12.28
C GLN A 31 18.61 -30.46 12.66
N PHE A 32 17.81 -30.87 11.67
CA PHE A 32 16.73 -31.84 11.80
C PHE A 32 17.18 -33.21 11.27
N LYS A 33 16.37 -34.25 11.48
CA LYS A 33 16.68 -35.64 11.11
C LYS A 33 17.15 -35.81 9.66
N ASP A 34 16.49 -35.12 8.72
CA ASP A 34 16.72 -35.30 7.28
C ASP A 34 17.42 -34.11 6.61
N LYS A 35 17.58 -32.96 7.30
CA LYS A 35 18.18 -31.73 6.74
C LYS A 35 18.54 -30.68 7.79
N THR A 36 19.44 -29.77 7.43
CA THR A 36 19.66 -28.50 8.15
C THR A 36 18.77 -27.39 7.57
N SER A 37 18.39 -26.42 8.39
CA SER A 37 17.66 -25.23 7.93
C SER A 37 18.03 -24.00 8.76
N LYS A 38 18.15 -22.85 8.08
CA LYS A 38 18.52 -21.56 8.68
C LYS A 38 17.26 -20.70 8.87
N PHE A 39 17.13 -20.09 10.05
CA PHE A 39 15.98 -19.28 10.43
C PHE A 39 16.43 -17.93 11.01
N VAL A 40 15.58 -16.91 10.90
CA VAL A 40 15.84 -15.56 11.45
C VAL A 40 15.62 -15.57 12.96
N TYR A 41 16.58 -15.09 13.73
CA TYR A 41 16.49 -14.92 15.16
C TYR A 41 16.25 -13.45 15.53
N PRO A 42 15.38 -13.14 16.50
CA PRO A 42 14.57 -14.06 17.31
C PRO A 42 13.22 -14.46 16.68
N ASP A 43 12.82 -13.85 15.55
CA ASP A 43 11.50 -13.97 14.92
C ASP A 43 11.00 -15.39 14.64
N ALA A 44 11.90 -16.33 14.34
CA ALA A 44 11.52 -17.71 14.05
C ALA A 44 10.85 -18.42 15.23
N PHE A 45 11.16 -18.02 16.47
CA PHE A 45 10.55 -18.57 17.68
C PHE A 45 9.14 -18.04 17.96
N ASP A 46 8.72 -16.96 17.28
CA ASP A 46 7.36 -16.43 17.40
C ASP A 46 6.33 -17.31 16.67
N LYS A 47 6.75 -17.94 15.55
CA LYS A 47 5.82 -18.59 14.62
C LYS A 47 6.16 -20.04 14.29
N PHE A 48 7.45 -20.40 14.30
CA PHE A 48 7.91 -21.64 13.66
C PHE A 48 8.63 -22.59 14.61
N LEU A 49 9.33 -22.07 15.61
CA LEU A 49 10.18 -22.83 16.52
C LEU A 49 9.77 -22.64 17.99
N LYS A 50 9.98 -23.67 18.80
CA LYS A 50 9.87 -23.61 20.27
C LYS A 50 11.09 -24.29 20.89
N ALA A 51 11.76 -23.64 21.81
CA ALA A 51 12.81 -24.29 22.60
C ALA A 51 12.18 -25.30 23.57
N GLU A 52 12.87 -26.43 23.75
CA GLU A 52 12.43 -27.49 24.66
C GLU A 52 12.71 -27.12 26.13
N ASP A 53 13.78 -26.36 26.38
CA ASP A 53 14.11 -25.83 27.71
C ASP A 53 13.25 -24.60 28.04
N PRO A 54 12.42 -24.64 29.10
CA PRO A 54 11.56 -23.52 29.48
C PRO A 54 12.32 -22.24 29.81
N ASN A 55 13.50 -22.32 30.42
CA ASN A 55 14.30 -21.15 30.79
C ASN A 55 14.86 -20.45 29.55
N VAL A 56 15.26 -21.24 28.55
CA VAL A 56 15.73 -20.74 27.26
C VAL A 56 14.57 -20.15 26.46
N GLN A 57 13.42 -20.83 26.44
CA GLN A 57 12.23 -20.33 25.76
C GLN A 57 11.80 -18.98 26.31
N GLU A 58 11.82 -18.81 27.63
CA GLU A 58 11.48 -17.53 28.28
C GLU A 58 12.46 -16.42 27.88
N ALA A 59 13.77 -16.71 27.88
CA ALA A 59 14.78 -15.75 27.45
C ALA A 59 14.63 -15.34 25.97
N ILE A 60 14.38 -16.30 25.08
CA ILE A 60 14.15 -16.03 23.65
C ILE A 60 12.86 -15.23 23.44
N MET A 61 11.79 -15.55 24.18
CA MET A 61 10.53 -14.80 24.10
C MET A 61 10.68 -13.37 24.63
N ALA A 62 11.54 -13.15 25.63
CA ALA A 62 11.91 -11.79 26.06
C ALA A 62 12.63 -11.02 24.95
N ASP A 63 13.52 -11.66 24.19
CA ASP A 63 14.18 -11.06 23.03
C ASP A 63 13.19 -10.77 21.89
N VAL A 64 12.30 -11.72 21.54
CA VAL A 64 11.20 -11.48 20.57
C VAL A 64 10.34 -10.30 21.01
N PHE A 65 9.99 -10.23 22.29
CA PHE A 65 9.15 -9.17 22.83
C PHE A 65 9.88 -7.82 22.79
N SER A 66 11.18 -7.77 23.11
CA SER A 66 11.99 -6.55 23.01
C SER A 66 12.12 -6.04 21.57
N VAL A 67 12.28 -6.94 20.59
CA VAL A 67 12.35 -6.59 19.16
C VAL A 67 11.00 -6.06 18.68
N LYS A 68 9.89 -6.70 19.09
CA LYS A 68 8.53 -6.23 18.78
C LYS A 68 8.20 -4.90 19.44
N GLN A 69 8.61 -4.69 20.69
CA GLN A 69 8.45 -3.41 21.38
C GLN A 69 9.28 -2.32 20.71
N ALA A 70 10.54 -2.59 20.37
CA ALA A 70 11.39 -1.63 19.67
C ALA A 70 10.87 -1.30 18.26
N GLU A 71 10.29 -2.27 17.55
CA GLU A 71 9.64 -2.04 16.25
C GLU A 71 8.38 -1.19 16.39
N GLU A 72 7.53 -1.48 17.36
CA GLU A 72 6.31 -0.71 17.63
C GLU A 72 6.63 0.69 18.15
N GLU A 73 7.64 0.86 19.00
CA GLU A 73 8.16 2.15 19.46
C GLU A 73 8.78 2.93 18.31
N ARG A 74 9.54 2.30 17.40
CA ARG A 74 10.05 2.95 16.18
C ARG A 74 8.90 3.40 15.29
N ARG A 75 7.88 2.56 15.13
CA ARG A 75 6.68 2.89 14.35
C ARG A 75 5.89 4.02 14.98
N GLN A 76 5.72 4.01 16.29
CA GLN A 76 5.06 5.09 17.03
C GLN A 76 5.89 6.37 17.06
N ALA A 77 7.22 6.28 17.16
CA ALA A 77 8.13 7.41 17.07
C ALA A 77 8.11 7.99 15.65
N GLU A 78 8.05 7.17 14.60
CA GLU A 78 7.94 7.64 13.22
C GLU A 78 6.58 8.33 12.96
N ILE A 79 5.50 7.78 13.51
CA ILE A 79 4.18 8.42 13.49
C ILE A 79 4.19 9.72 14.31
N ALA A 80 4.81 9.73 15.49
CA ALA A 80 4.90 10.91 16.34
C ALA A 80 5.79 12.00 15.74
N VAL A 81 6.89 11.65 15.06
CA VAL A 81 7.72 12.58 14.30
C VAL A 81 6.94 13.15 13.13
N ARG A 82 6.17 12.32 12.41
CA ARG A 82 5.31 12.78 11.32
C ARG A 82 4.21 13.73 11.82
N ASN A 83 3.57 13.40 12.94
CA ASN A 83 2.55 14.24 13.57
C ASN A 83 3.15 15.54 14.13
N ALA A 84 4.31 15.48 14.81
CA ALA A 84 5.01 16.65 15.34
C ALA A 84 5.58 17.54 14.23
N GLU A 85 6.00 16.98 13.09
CA GLU A 85 6.33 17.74 11.90
C GLU A 85 5.10 18.40 11.27
N GLU A 86 3.94 17.73 11.25
CA GLU A 86 2.68 18.32 10.80
C GLU A 86 2.20 19.43 11.74
N GLU A 87 2.37 19.28 13.06
CA GLU A 87 2.07 20.29 14.08
C GLU A 87 3.04 21.48 14.04
N LYS A 88 4.35 21.25 13.83
CA LYS A 88 5.30 22.36 13.60
C LYS A 88 5.01 23.08 12.28
N LYS A 89 4.64 22.35 11.21
CA LYS A 89 4.20 22.94 9.93
C LYS A 89 2.87 23.70 10.06
N SER A 90 2.00 23.37 11.01
CA SER A 90 0.75 24.11 11.27
C SER A 90 0.96 25.31 12.20
N ALA A 91 1.88 25.24 13.16
CA ALA A 91 2.30 26.37 13.99
C ALA A 91 3.09 27.43 13.20
N ASP A 92 3.99 27.04 12.30
CA ASP A 92 4.71 27.97 11.41
C ASP A 92 3.79 28.67 10.39
N ARG A 93 2.63 28.06 10.06
CA ARG A 93 1.56 28.70 9.27
C ARG A 93 0.84 29.81 10.04
N GLN A 94 0.84 29.80 11.37
CA GLN A 94 0.19 30.85 12.16
C GLN A 94 1.10 32.05 12.45
N ASN A 95 2.43 31.90 12.39
CA ASN A 95 3.39 33.00 12.59
C ASN A 95 3.84 33.71 11.29
N THR A 96 3.49 33.17 10.12
CA THR A 96 3.79 33.78 8.81
C THR A 96 2.58 34.45 8.15
N THR A 97 1.44 34.58 8.84
CA THR A 97 0.25 35.33 8.40
C THR A 97 0.34 36.83 8.65
N SER A 98 1.49 37.44 8.32
CA SER A 98 1.51 38.84 7.94
C SER A 98 2.32 39.01 6.66
N ALA A 99 1.57 39.13 5.56
CA ALA A 99 2.00 39.37 4.19
C ALA A 99 2.62 38.19 3.41
N ILE A 100 1.77 37.38 2.74
CA ILE A 100 1.90 36.99 1.32
C ILE A 100 0.51 36.59 0.77
N LYS A 101 0.28 37.02 -0.47
CA LYS A 101 -0.94 37.13 -1.30
C LYS A 101 -1.77 35.83 -1.51
N LYS A 102 -3.11 35.98 -1.46
CA LYS A 102 -4.27 35.24 -2.05
C LYS A 102 -4.18 33.71 -2.28
N PRO A 103 -5.25 32.93 -1.96
CA PRO A 103 -5.24 31.47 -2.05
C PRO A 103 -5.14 31.00 -3.51
N ARG A 104 -4.17 30.15 -3.84
CA ARG A 104 -4.10 29.45 -5.14
C ARG A 104 -5.13 28.31 -5.16
N ASN A 105 -5.96 28.27 -6.21
CA ASN A 105 -6.89 27.16 -6.42
C ASN A 105 -6.10 25.86 -6.63
N ILE A 106 -6.65 24.72 -6.19
CA ILE A 106 -6.03 23.38 -6.40
C ILE A 106 -5.71 23.11 -7.89
N GLU A 107 -6.43 23.77 -8.79
CA GLU A 107 -6.29 23.74 -10.24
C GLU A 107 -4.89 24.13 -10.71
N ASP A 108 -4.24 25.09 -10.04
CA ASP A 108 -2.89 25.56 -10.39
C ASP A 108 -1.82 24.48 -10.15
N SER A 109 -2.15 23.42 -9.43
CA SER A 109 -1.24 22.33 -9.11
C SER A 109 -1.32 21.15 -10.09
N PHE A 110 -2.33 21.14 -10.98
CA PHE A 110 -2.48 20.15 -12.03
C PHE A 110 -1.78 20.58 -13.32
N GLY A 111 -1.29 19.61 -14.09
CA GLY A 111 -0.89 19.86 -15.47
C GLY A 111 -2.12 20.14 -16.34
N ALA A 112 -1.92 20.89 -17.42
CA ALA A 112 -2.99 21.21 -18.39
C ALA A 112 -3.62 19.96 -19.02
N ASP A 113 -2.89 18.85 -19.03
CA ASP A 113 -3.31 17.54 -19.54
C ASP A 113 -4.28 16.79 -18.63
N TYR A 114 -4.43 17.19 -17.37
CA TYR A 114 -5.34 16.50 -16.44
C TYR A 114 -6.82 16.83 -16.65
N ASN A 115 -7.14 17.97 -17.29
CA ASN A 115 -8.51 18.47 -17.46
C ASN A 115 -9.32 18.53 -16.14
N VAL A 116 -8.77 19.22 -15.12
CA VAL A 116 -9.30 19.29 -13.74
C VAL A 116 -10.75 19.76 -13.63
N ALA A 117 -11.30 20.45 -14.63
CA ALA A 117 -12.70 20.87 -14.66
C ALA A 117 -13.70 19.70 -14.53
N HIS A 118 -13.31 18.48 -14.92
CA HIS A 118 -14.13 17.27 -14.81
C HIS A 118 -14.08 16.62 -13.42
N LEU A 119 -13.15 17.05 -12.55
CA LEU A 119 -13.03 16.52 -11.19
C LEU A 119 -14.21 16.98 -10.32
N ALA A 120 -15.00 16.03 -9.84
CA ALA A 120 -16.01 16.28 -8.82
C ALA A 120 -15.34 16.69 -7.51
N ARG A 121 -15.78 17.81 -6.92
CA ARG A 121 -15.22 18.35 -5.67
C ARG A 121 -15.89 17.82 -4.40
N GLN A 122 -17.00 17.11 -4.54
CA GLN A 122 -17.78 16.50 -3.45
C GLN A 122 -18.54 15.26 -3.97
N PRO A 123 -18.86 14.28 -3.11
CA PRO A 123 -18.41 14.19 -1.71
C PRO A 123 -16.92 13.83 -1.62
N ILE A 124 -16.29 14.29 -0.54
CA ILE A 124 -14.95 13.88 -0.13
C ILE A 124 -15.09 12.92 1.04
N LEU A 125 -14.46 11.75 0.93
CA LEU A 125 -14.49 10.70 1.94
C LEU A 125 -13.07 10.42 2.44
N THR A 126 -12.97 9.91 3.65
CA THR A 126 -11.75 9.31 4.20
C THR A 126 -11.60 7.87 3.70
N TYR A 127 -10.38 7.32 3.80
CA TYR A 127 -10.16 5.92 3.40
C TYR A 127 -11.11 4.95 4.13
N LYS A 128 -11.38 5.22 5.42
CA LYS A 128 -12.24 4.38 6.26
C LYS A 128 -13.69 4.44 5.81
N GLU A 129 -14.20 5.62 5.47
CA GLU A 129 -15.56 5.76 4.94
C GLU A 129 -15.72 5.05 3.60
N VAL A 130 -14.70 5.07 2.72
CA VAL A 130 -14.71 4.30 1.48
C VAL A 130 -14.69 2.79 1.76
N GLU A 131 -13.85 2.32 2.67
CA GLU A 131 -13.83 0.92 3.10
C GLU A 131 -15.19 0.46 3.65
N ASP A 132 -15.76 1.24 4.56
CA ASP A 132 -17.04 0.95 5.22
C ASP A 132 -18.20 0.98 4.22
N GLN A 133 -18.26 1.97 3.33
CA GLN A 133 -19.35 2.13 2.36
C GLN A 133 -19.36 1.04 1.30
N PHE A 134 -18.18 0.61 0.83
CA PHE A 134 -18.07 -0.35 -0.28
C PHE A 134 -17.69 -1.76 0.18
N ASN A 135 -17.51 -1.97 1.48
CA ASN A 135 -17.06 -3.22 2.08
C ASN A 135 -15.77 -3.75 1.42
N ILE A 136 -14.78 -2.85 1.27
CA ILE A 136 -13.47 -3.15 0.71
C ILE A 136 -12.37 -2.95 1.76
N LYS A 137 -11.14 -3.40 1.46
CA LYS A 137 -9.96 -3.13 2.27
C LYS A 137 -8.84 -2.52 1.43
N ILE A 138 -8.60 -1.24 1.63
CA ILE A 138 -7.52 -0.43 1.08
C ILE A 138 -6.28 -0.63 1.98
N ALA A 139 -5.93 -1.89 2.31
CA ALA A 139 -4.79 -2.21 3.15
C ALA A 139 -3.51 -2.35 2.32
N GLY A 140 -2.44 -1.67 2.74
CA GLY A 140 -1.15 -1.62 2.05
C GLY A 140 -1.15 -0.63 0.88
N PHE A 141 -0.03 0.08 0.68
CA PHE A 141 0.16 0.96 -0.47
C PHE A 141 -0.23 0.27 -1.79
N GLY A 142 -1.32 0.69 -2.43
CA GLY A 142 -1.54 0.44 -3.85
C GLY A 142 -2.54 -0.65 -4.28
N ARG A 143 -3.68 -0.81 -3.61
CA ARG A 143 -4.84 -1.48 -4.26
C ARG A 143 -5.71 -0.45 -4.96
N GLY A 144 -5.27 -0.01 -6.14
CA GLY A 144 -6.06 0.86 -7.00
C GLY A 144 -7.36 0.18 -7.44
N ILE A 145 -7.33 -1.13 -7.68
CA ILE A 145 -8.49 -1.90 -8.14
C ILE A 145 -8.98 -2.82 -7.01
N ASN A 146 -10.21 -2.62 -6.54
CA ASN A 146 -10.83 -3.40 -5.47
C ASN A 146 -12.11 -4.07 -5.98
N ILE A 147 -12.22 -5.39 -5.82
CA ILE A 147 -13.33 -6.17 -6.37
C ILE A 147 -14.19 -6.72 -5.24
N THR A 148 -15.50 -6.59 -5.39
CA THR A 148 -16.51 -7.25 -4.57
C THR A 148 -17.43 -8.10 -5.48
N PRO A 149 -18.39 -8.87 -4.92
CA PRO A 149 -19.35 -9.61 -5.74
C PRO A 149 -20.15 -8.71 -6.70
N SER A 150 -20.44 -7.46 -6.32
CA SER A 150 -21.32 -6.55 -7.07
C SER A 150 -20.63 -5.27 -7.58
N THR A 151 -19.38 -5.01 -7.20
CA THR A 151 -18.69 -3.76 -7.56
C THR A 151 -17.23 -3.95 -7.91
N VAL A 152 -16.71 -3.02 -8.70
CA VAL A 152 -15.29 -2.75 -8.88
C VAL A 152 -15.03 -1.31 -8.44
N VAL A 153 -14.32 -1.11 -7.33
CA VAL A 153 -13.98 0.21 -6.80
C VAL A 153 -12.56 0.58 -7.19
N LEU A 154 -12.46 1.61 -8.01
CA LEU A 154 -11.21 2.16 -8.54
C LEU A 154 -10.77 3.37 -7.72
N ILE A 155 -9.50 3.36 -7.32
CA ILE A 155 -8.86 4.42 -6.53
C ILE A 155 -7.69 4.93 -7.35
N SER A 156 -7.92 6.05 -8.04
CA SER A 156 -6.86 6.79 -8.71
C SER A 156 -6.08 7.63 -7.71
N SER A 157 -4.75 7.65 -7.82
CA SER A 157 -3.87 8.37 -6.91
C SER A 157 -3.24 9.59 -7.57
N VAL A 158 -3.31 10.73 -6.89
CA VAL A 158 -2.63 11.96 -7.26
C VAL A 158 -1.66 12.34 -6.13
N ASP A 159 -0.36 12.28 -6.40
CA ASP A 159 0.67 12.58 -5.41
C ASP A 159 1.13 14.04 -5.51
N LYS A 160 1.14 14.76 -4.38
CA LYS A 160 1.61 16.14 -4.33
C LYS A 160 3.13 16.22 -4.16
N LYS A 161 3.83 16.78 -5.13
CA LYS A 161 5.27 17.11 -5.04
C LYS A 161 5.48 18.62 -5.01
N LYS A 162 6.71 19.06 -4.70
CA LYS A 162 7.09 20.49 -4.69
C LYS A 162 6.83 21.19 -6.03
N SER A 163 6.91 20.46 -7.14
CA SER A 163 6.73 20.95 -8.50
C SER A 163 5.28 20.86 -9.02
N GLY A 164 4.34 20.34 -8.23
CA GLY A 164 2.96 20.09 -8.67
C GLY A 164 2.51 18.65 -8.40
N PHE A 165 1.34 18.30 -8.91
CA PHE A 165 0.81 16.93 -8.81
C PHE A 165 1.48 15.98 -9.81
N VAL A 166 1.65 14.73 -9.39
CA VAL A 166 2.06 13.61 -10.23
C VAL A 166 0.94 12.58 -10.24
N TYR A 167 0.54 12.15 -11.43
CA TYR A 167 -0.57 11.23 -11.65
C TYR A 167 -0.30 10.39 -12.91
N HIS A 168 -0.74 9.13 -12.89
CA HIS A 168 -0.73 8.25 -14.07
C HIS A 168 -2.10 8.20 -14.76
N ASP A 169 -3.13 8.63 -14.03
CA ASP A 169 -4.52 8.66 -14.47
C ASP A 169 -4.95 10.10 -14.70
N ARG A 170 -5.90 10.32 -15.60
CA ARG A 170 -6.28 11.67 -16.02
C ARG A 170 -7.68 11.73 -16.60
N TRP A 171 -8.31 12.90 -16.51
CA TRP A 171 -9.46 13.19 -17.34
C TRP A 171 -9.02 13.53 -18.75
N THR A 172 -9.78 13.04 -19.71
CA THR A 172 -9.72 13.48 -21.10
C THR A 172 -10.44 14.80 -21.27
N ALA A 173 -10.19 15.51 -22.37
CA ALA A 173 -10.89 16.76 -22.68
C ALA A 173 -12.40 16.54 -22.82
N ASP A 174 -12.82 15.38 -23.33
CA ASP A 174 -14.22 14.99 -23.53
C ASP A 174 -14.91 14.41 -22.28
N GLY A 175 -14.21 14.33 -21.14
CA GLY A 175 -14.81 13.96 -19.85
C GLY A 175 -14.84 12.46 -19.56
N ASP A 176 -14.21 11.63 -20.40
CA ASP A 176 -13.87 10.26 -20.02
C ASP A 176 -12.64 10.25 -19.09
N TYR A 177 -12.51 9.21 -18.27
CA TYR A 177 -11.37 9.02 -17.36
C TYR A 177 -10.44 7.92 -17.87
N ILE A 178 -9.15 8.20 -17.98
CA ILE A 178 -8.12 7.20 -18.30
C ILE A 178 -7.55 6.67 -16.99
N TYR A 179 -7.81 5.39 -16.72
CA TYR A 179 -7.34 4.68 -15.53
C TYR A 179 -6.25 3.66 -15.87
N SER A 180 -5.16 3.65 -15.11
CA SER A 180 -4.00 2.78 -15.34
C SER A 180 -4.18 1.42 -14.66
N GLY A 181 -3.87 0.34 -15.37
CA GLY A 181 -3.96 -1.02 -14.83
C GLY A 181 -2.96 -1.32 -13.71
N GLU A 182 -3.14 -2.47 -13.06
CA GLU A 182 -2.18 -2.96 -12.06
C GLU A 182 -1.01 -3.75 -12.67
N GLY A 183 0.12 -3.74 -11.96
CA GLY A 183 1.36 -4.42 -12.30
C GLY A 183 2.54 -3.44 -12.23
N LYS A 184 3.52 -3.71 -11.36
CA LYS A 184 4.61 -2.77 -11.05
C LYS A 184 5.90 -2.99 -11.85
N ILE A 185 6.14 -4.20 -12.35
CA ILE A 185 7.40 -4.60 -12.99
C ILE A 185 7.09 -5.28 -14.32
N GLY A 186 7.77 -4.85 -15.39
CA GLY A 186 7.57 -5.34 -16.75
C GLY A 186 6.20 -5.00 -17.35
N ASP A 187 5.94 -5.53 -18.55
CA ASP A 187 4.66 -5.38 -19.24
C ASP A 187 3.52 -5.88 -18.36
N GLN A 188 2.50 -5.03 -18.19
CA GLN A 188 1.31 -5.41 -17.45
C GLN A 188 0.58 -6.55 -18.15
N LYS A 189 -0.05 -7.40 -17.35
CA LYS A 189 -0.83 -8.54 -17.81
C LYS A 189 -2.30 -8.33 -17.52
N MET A 190 -3.17 -9.02 -18.25
CA MET A 190 -4.60 -9.09 -17.94
C MET A 190 -4.84 -9.98 -16.71
N THR A 191 -4.37 -9.52 -15.55
CA THR A 191 -4.58 -10.14 -14.24
C THR A 191 -6.07 -10.20 -13.90
N SER A 192 -6.44 -10.93 -12.85
CA SER A 192 -7.83 -10.95 -12.39
C SER A 192 -8.38 -9.55 -12.07
N ARG A 193 -7.55 -8.61 -11.60
CA ARG A 193 -8.01 -7.24 -11.33
C ARG A 193 -8.16 -6.38 -12.56
N ASN A 194 -7.20 -6.41 -13.46
CA ASN A 194 -7.33 -5.72 -14.76
C ASN A 194 -8.54 -6.26 -15.53
N ARG A 195 -8.73 -7.58 -15.52
CA ARG A 195 -9.87 -8.25 -16.13
C ARG A 195 -11.20 -7.86 -15.49
N ALA A 196 -11.25 -7.64 -14.18
CA ALA A 196 -12.49 -7.23 -13.51
C ALA A 196 -13.05 -5.89 -14.04
N ILE A 197 -12.20 -5.00 -14.55
CA ILE A 197 -12.65 -3.75 -15.21
C ILE A 197 -13.29 -4.08 -16.57
N VAL A 198 -12.69 -5.00 -17.32
CA VAL A 198 -13.16 -5.44 -18.65
C VAL A 198 -14.49 -6.17 -18.55
N ASP A 199 -14.57 -7.12 -17.62
CA ASP A 199 -15.71 -8.03 -17.52
C ASP A 199 -16.83 -7.46 -16.63
N ALA A 200 -16.64 -6.29 -16.00
CA ALA A 200 -17.56 -5.70 -15.03
C ALA A 200 -19.03 -5.70 -15.51
N ALA A 201 -19.28 -5.25 -16.73
CA ALA A 201 -20.63 -5.20 -17.28
C ALA A 201 -21.24 -6.59 -17.51
N ALA A 202 -20.46 -7.53 -18.04
CA ALA A 202 -20.90 -8.91 -18.26
C ALA A 202 -21.18 -9.65 -16.94
N ASP A 203 -20.40 -9.31 -15.91
CA ASP A 203 -20.50 -9.84 -14.56
C ASP A 203 -21.57 -9.15 -13.70
N GLY A 204 -22.26 -8.13 -14.20
CA GLY A 204 -23.23 -7.34 -13.44
C GLY A 204 -22.61 -6.51 -12.31
N LYS A 205 -21.32 -6.18 -12.39
CA LYS A 205 -20.60 -5.36 -11.42
C LYS A 205 -20.64 -3.88 -11.79
N VAL A 206 -20.86 -3.02 -10.79
CA VAL A 206 -20.83 -1.56 -10.94
C VAL A 206 -19.42 -1.02 -10.69
N ILE A 207 -18.91 -0.20 -11.62
CA ILE A 207 -17.61 0.45 -11.44
C ILE A 207 -17.80 1.79 -10.72
N HIS A 208 -17.17 1.95 -9.56
CA HIS A 208 -17.09 3.21 -8.83
C HIS A 208 -15.68 3.80 -8.93
N LEU A 209 -15.56 5.12 -9.10
CA LEU A 209 -14.27 5.79 -9.21
C LEU A 209 -14.08 6.83 -8.10
N PHE A 210 -12.89 6.78 -7.49
CA PHE A 210 -12.37 7.77 -6.56
C PHE A 210 -11.06 8.35 -7.07
N VAL A 211 -10.86 9.65 -6.85
CA VAL A 211 -9.55 10.31 -6.99
C VAL A 211 -9.06 10.66 -5.59
N LYS A 212 -7.92 10.11 -5.17
CA LYS A 212 -7.33 10.36 -3.85
C LYS A 212 -6.12 11.27 -3.91
N PHE A 213 -6.03 12.19 -2.96
CA PHE A 213 -4.86 13.07 -2.76
C PHE A 213 -4.13 12.76 -1.45
N SER A 214 -4.85 12.21 -0.47
CA SER A 214 -4.32 11.83 0.84
C SER A 214 -5.22 10.74 1.46
N PRO A 215 -4.80 10.08 2.56
CA PRO A 215 -5.66 9.15 3.28
C PRO A 215 -7.01 9.75 3.77
N GLN A 216 -7.11 11.08 3.83
CA GLN A 216 -8.31 11.79 4.29
C GLN A 216 -9.12 12.40 3.12
N GLU A 217 -8.63 12.31 1.88
CA GLU A 217 -9.20 13.03 0.75
C GLU A 217 -9.41 12.10 -0.46
N TYR A 218 -10.54 11.39 -0.46
CA TYR A 218 -11.04 10.57 -1.58
C TYR A 218 -12.25 11.24 -2.20
N TYR A 219 -12.06 11.84 -3.36
CA TYR A 219 -13.11 12.54 -4.10
C TYR A 219 -13.89 11.54 -4.92
N TYR A 220 -15.16 11.32 -4.59
CA TYR A 220 -16.02 10.41 -5.35
C TYR A 220 -16.42 11.00 -6.69
N GLN A 221 -16.14 10.29 -7.78
CA GLN A 221 -16.39 10.78 -9.14
C GLN A 221 -17.70 10.25 -9.73
N GLY A 222 -18.27 9.18 -9.16
CA GLY A 222 -19.52 8.57 -9.60
C GLY A 222 -19.36 7.13 -10.07
N VAL A 223 -20.39 6.67 -10.80
CA VAL A 223 -20.45 5.36 -11.44
C VAL A 223 -19.96 5.46 -12.88
N PHE A 224 -19.18 4.47 -13.33
CA PHE A 224 -18.57 4.42 -14.65
C PHE A 224 -18.84 3.10 -15.36
N LYS A 225 -18.60 3.11 -16.67
CA LYS A 225 -18.52 1.91 -17.51
C LYS A 225 -17.24 1.95 -18.34
N LEU A 226 -16.69 0.78 -18.66
CA LEU A 226 -15.59 0.67 -19.61
C LEU A 226 -16.10 1.00 -21.03
N VAL A 227 -15.35 1.84 -21.74
CA VAL A 227 -15.55 2.10 -23.17
C VAL A 227 -14.66 1.18 -23.98
N ASP A 228 -13.35 1.24 -23.72
CA ASP A 228 -12.33 0.43 -24.34
C ASP A 228 -11.08 0.36 -23.43
N HIS A 229 -10.09 -0.42 -23.84
CA HIS A 229 -8.77 -0.40 -23.21
C HIS A 229 -7.68 -0.46 -24.27
N THR A 230 -6.55 0.16 -23.96
CA THR A 230 -5.36 0.23 -24.81
C THR A 230 -4.10 0.05 -23.97
N TYR A 231 -2.93 0.31 -24.55
CA TYR A 231 -1.64 0.32 -23.87
C TYR A 231 -0.89 1.62 -24.13
N GLU A 232 -0.21 2.13 -23.12
CA GLU A 232 0.80 3.17 -23.25
C GLU A 232 2.17 2.62 -22.81
N ASN A 233 3.25 3.15 -23.39
CA ASN A 233 4.59 2.84 -22.91
C ASN A 233 4.90 3.75 -21.71
N ASP A 234 5.20 3.17 -20.56
CA ASP A 234 5.60 3.88 -19.35
C ASP A 234 6.86 3.24 -18.73
N LYS A 235 7.38 3.80 -17.64
CA LYS A 235 8.46 3.23 -16.85
C LYS A 235 7.90 2.35 -15.73
N ASP A 236 8.47 1.18 -15.57
CA ASP A 236 8.20 0.31 -14.44
C ASP A 236 8.96 0.78 -13.18
N GLU A 237 8.77 0.09 -12.05
CA GLU A 237 9.41 0.44 -10.77
C GLU A 237 10.96 0.37 -10.82
N ASN A 238 11.52 -0.34 -11.80
CA ASN A 238 12.96 -0.43 -12.04
C ASN A 238 13.47 0.58 -13.09
N GLY A 239 12.59 1.44 -13.64
CA GLY A 239 12.92 2.42 -14.67
C GLY A 239 12.96 1.86 -16.10
N ASN A 240 12.56 0.60 -16.31
CA ASN A 240 12.52 -0.01 -17.63
C ASN A 240 11.23 0.37 -18.36
N THR A 241 11.30 0.52 -19.68
CA THR A 241 10.09 0.73 -20.48
C THR A 241 9.22 -0.52 -20.44
N ARG A 242 7.92 -0.34 -20.18
CA ARG A 242 6.89 -1.37 -20.14
C ARG A 242 5.62 -0.92 -20.86
N LYS A 243 4.80 -1.88 -21.28
CA LYS A 243 3.41 -1.65 -21.65
C LYS A 243 2.53 -1.61 -20.40
N GLU A 244 1.83 -0.51 -20.21
CA GLU A 244 0.84 -0.31 -19.16
C GLU A 244 -0.57 -0.26 -19.76
N TYR A 245 -1.52 -0.99 -19.16
CA TYR A 245 -2.91 -0.92 -19.58
C TYR A 245 -3.49 0.45 -19.26
N LYS A 246 -4.22 1.02 -20.22
CA LYS A 246 -5.07 2.20 -20.03
C LYS A 246 -6.51 1.83 -20.31
N PHE A 247 -7.37 1.97 -19.30
CA PHE A 247 -8.80 1.72 -19.37
C PHE A 247 -9.52 3.05 -19.54
N ARG A 248 -10.26 3.22 -20.64
CA ARG A 248 -11.08 4.41 -20.88
C ARG A 248 -12.45 4.22 -20.25
N LEU A 249 -12.75 4.99 -19.23
CA LEU A 249 -13.97 4.90 -18.44
C LEU A 249 -14.88 6.09 -18.74
N ARG A 250 -16.15 5.82 -19.00
CA ARG A 250 -17.17 6.84 -19.20
C ARG A 250 -18.13 6.86 -18.02
N LYS A 251 -18.42 8.05 -17.51
CA LYS A 251 -19.40 8.24 -16.46
C LYS A 251 -20.78 7.78 -16.93
N VAL A 252 -21.48 7.03 -16.08
CA VAL A 252 -22.87 6.64 -16.31
C VAL A 252 -23.75 7.80 -15.85
N ASN A 253 -24.60 8.29 -16.74
CA ASN A 253 -25.55 9.37 -16.46
C ASN A 253 -26.75 8.85 -15.68
#